data_AF-A0A9E2V3H8-F1
#
_entry.id   AF-A0A9E2V3H8-F1
#
_cell.length_a   1.000
_cell.length_b   1.000
_cell.length_c   1.000
_cell.angle_alpha   90.00
_cell.angle_beta   90.00
_cell.angle_gamma   90.00
#
_symmetry.space_group_name_H-M   'P 1'
#
loop_
_entity.id
_entity.type
_entity.pdbx_description
1 polymer ?
#
loop_
_entity_poly.entity_id
_entity_poly.type
_entity_poly.pdbx_seq_one_letter_code
_entity_poly.pdbx_strand_id
1 'polypeptide(L)'
;MTDILDELAWRGLVAQTTDLPALRAALAAGPVTFYVGFDPTAASLHHGHLVQLVLMRHLQLAGHHPIALVGGATGLIGDPRMSGERV
;
A
#
# COMPACT_ATOMS: atom_id res chain seq x y z
N MET A 1 -9.78 8.16 20.45
CA MET A 1 -9.53 7.60 19.10
C MET A 1 -8.04 7.73 18.86
N THR A 2 -7.36 6.61 18.61
CA THR A 2 -5.94 6.63 18.24
C THR A 2 -5.84 7.08 16.78
N ASP A 3 -4.90 7.96 16.46
CA ASP A 3 -4.62 8.36 15.08
C ASP A 3 -4.20 7.12 14.27
N ILE A 4 -4.78 6.93 13.09
CA ILE A 4 -4.51 5.76 12.24
C ILE A 4 -3.03 5.65 11.87
N LEU A 5 -2.33 6.78 11.67
CA LEU A 5 -0.89 6.73 11.39
C LEU A 5 -0.08 6.25 12.58
N ASP A 6 -0.49 6.58 13.81
CA ASP A 6 0.18 6.12 15.01
C ASP A 6 -0.05 4.61 15.21
N GLU A 7 -1.25 4.12 14.92
CA GLU A 7 -1.53 2.68 14.91
C GLU A 7 -0.68 1.95 13.86
N LEU A 8 -0.62 2.46 12.63
CA LEU A 8 0.17 1.86 11.55
C LEU A 8 1.66 1.87 11.87
N ALA A 9 2.18 2.95 12.46
CA ALA A 9 3.57 3.04 12.90
C ALA A 9 3.86 2.05 14.04
N TRP A 10 2.99 1.96 15.05
CA TRP A 10 3.11 1.00 16.15
C TRP A 10 3.13 -0.45 15.66
N ARG A 11 2.32 -0.78 14.64
CA ARG A 11 2.31 -2.10 13.99
C ARG A 11 3.52 -2.37 13.09
N GLY A 12 4.38 -1.39 12.86
CA GLY A 12 5.50 -1.50 11.91
C GLY A 12 5.07 -1.51 10.44
N LEU A 13 3.90 -0.97 10.12
CA LEU A 13 3.36 -0.93 8.75
C LEU A 13 3.78 0.32 7.96
N VAL A 14 4.56 1.21 8.56
CA VAL A 14 5.12 2.41 7.91
C VAL A 14 6.63 2.24 7.78
N ALA A 15 7.10 1.99 6.55
CA ALA A 15 8.52 1.95 6.25
C ALA A 15 9.06 3.33 5.88
N GLN A 16 8.36 4.03 4.98
CA GLN A 16 8.73 5.34 4.47
C GLN A 16 7.47 6.15 4.15
N THR A 17 7.62 7.47 4.11
CA THR A 17 6.59 8.43 3.71
C THR A 17 7.27 9.58 2.98
N THR A 18 6.56 10.18 2.02
CA THR A 18 7.04 11.35 1.28
C THR A 18 7.07 12.59 2.17
N ASP A 19 6.04 12.77 3.00
CA ASP A 19 5.89 13.86 3.96
C ASP A 19 4.92 13.41 5.07
N LEU A 20 5.45 13.12 6.26
CA LEU A 20 4.66 12.64 7.39
C LEU A 20 3.66 13.69 7.92
N PRO A 21 4.07 14.96 8.18
CA PRO A 21 3.12 16.01 8.55
C PRO A 21 1.97 16.20 7.56
N ALA A 22 2.26 16.26 6.26
CA ALA A 22 1.23 16.48 5.24
C ALA A 22 0.27 15.29 5.13
N LEU A 23 0.79 14.06 5.18
CA LEU A 23 -0.04 12.85 5.17
C LEU A 23 -1.00 12.82 6.38
N ARG A 24 -0.50 13.17 7.58
CA ARG A 24 -1.32 13.24 8.79
C ARG A 24 -2.44 14.26 8.66
N ALA A 25 -2.12 15.46 8.16
CA ALA A 25 -3.12 16.49 7.93
C ALA A 25 -4.19 16.04 6.92
N ALA A 26 -3.79 15.36 5.83
CA ALA A 26 -4.71 14.85 4.82
C ALA A 26 -5.66 13.78 5.37
N LEU A 27 -5.15 12.82 6.15
CA LEU A 27 -5.97 11.77 6.76
C LEU A 27 -6.90 12.31 7.86
N ALA A 28 -6.49 13.37 8.55
CA ALA A 28 -7.33 14.05 9.56
C ALA A 28 -8.42 14.94 8.95
N ALA A 29 -8.22 15.47 7.74
CA ALA A 29 -9.17 16.35 7.07
C ALA A 29 -10.44 15.63 6.57
N GLY A 30 -10.37 14.30 6.40
CA GLY A 30 -11.52 13.48 6.00
C GLY A 30 -11.14 12.21 5.23
N PRO A 31 -12.12 11.53 4.62
CA PRO A 31 -11.86 10.37 3.78
C PRO A 31 -10.91 10.69 2.62
N VAL A 32 -9.89 9.85 2.44
CA VAL A 32 -8.90 9.96 1.36
C VAL A 32 -9.07 8.76 0.45
N THR A 33 -8.99 8.98 -0.87
CA THR A 33 -8.92 7.88 -1.83
C THR A 33 -7.46 7.54 -2.10
N PHE A 34 -7.10 6.27 -2.01
CA PHE A 34 -5.74 5.78 -2.19
C PHE A 34 -5.74 4.47 -2.97
N TYR A 35 -4.58 4.05 -3.48
CA TYR A 35 -4.48 2.81 -4.25
C TYR A 35 -3.28 1.95 -3.82
N VAL A 36 -3.38 0.65 -4.10
CA VAL A 36 -2.26 -0.29 -4.10
C VAL A 36 -2.35 -1.12 -5.38
N GLY A 37 -1.22 -1.25 -6.08
CA GLY A 37 -1.12 -2.03 -7.31
C GLY A 37 -0.66 -3.47 -7.06
N PHE A 38 -1.23 -4.42 -7.80
CA PHE A 38 -0.85 -5.83 -7.82
C PHE A 38 -0.73 -6.30 -9.28
N ASP A 39 0.48 -6.68 -9.71
CA ASP A 39 0.69 -7.25 -11.03
C ASP A 39 0.40 -8.77 -11.03
N PRO A 40 -0.34 -9.29 -12.03
CA PRO A 40 -0.68 -10.71 -12.14
C PRO A 40 0.51 -11.56 -12.60
N THR A 41 1.56 -11.64 -11.79
CA THR A 41 2.79 -12.41 -12.07
C THR A 41 2.64 -13.92 -11.79
N ALA A 42 1.55 -14.32 -11.13
CA ALA A 42 1.18 -15.70 -10.87
C ALA A 42 -0.36 -15.83 -10.82
N ALA A 43 -0.88 -17.06 -10.88
CA ALA A 43 -2.32 -17.33 -10.80
C ALA A 43 -2.96 -17.00 -9.44
N SER A 44 -2.16 -16.71 -8.41
CA SER A 44 -2.63 -16.39 -7.07
C SER A 44 -1.66 -15.45 -6.35
N LEU A 45 -2.20 -14.64 -5.44
CA LEU A 45 -1.41 -13.88 -4.48
C LEU A 45 -0.84 -14.84 -3.42
N HIS A 46 0.40 -14.62 -3.02
CA HIS A 46 1.01 -15.27 -1.84
C HIS A 46 1.15 -14.31 -0.65
N HIS A 47 1.61 -14.83 0.50
CA HIS A 47 1.74 -14.12 1.77
C HIS A 47 2.52 -12.78 1.71
N GLY A 48 3.40 -12.60 0.71
CA GLY A 48 4.15 -11.36 0.52
C GLY A 48 3.26 -10.16 0.20
N HIS A 49 2.10 -10.40 -0.41
CA HIS A 49 1.11 -9.36 -0.72
C HIS A 49 0.20 -9.03 0.47
N LEU A 50 0.17 -9.88 1.50
CA LEU A 50 -0.77 -9.77 2.61
C LEU A 50 -0.54 -8.50 3.43
N VAL A 51 0.72 -8.06 3.60
CA VAL A 51 1.05 -6.83 4.34
C VAL A 51 0.34 -5.62 3.72
N GLN A 52 0.37 -5.51 2.38
CA GLN A 52 -0.29 -4.42 1.67
C GLN A 52 -1.82 -4.52 1.78
N LEU A 53 -2.39 -5.72 1.65
CA LEU A 53 -3.82 -5.95 1.84
C LEU A 53 -4.31 -5.58 3.26
N VAL A 54 -3.52 -5.92 4.29
CA VAL A 54 -3.80 -5.58 5.69
C VAL A 54 -3.73 -4.06 5.89
N LEU A 55 -2.70 -3.39 5.37
CA LEU A 55 -2.61 -1.92 5.38
C LEU A 55 -3.86 -1.27 4.76
N MET A 56 -4.25 -1.72 3.56
CA MET A 56 -5.45 -1.22 2.88
C MET A 56 -6.69 -1.38 3.75
N ARG A 57 -6.83 -2.53 4.43
CA ARG A 57 -7.96 -2.80 5.32
C ARG A 57 -7.97 -1.89 6.55
N HIS A 58 -6.82 -1.62 7.16
CA HIS A 58 -6.73 -0.68 8.29
C HIS A 58 -7.17 0.73 7.90
N LEU A 59 -6.67 1.25 6.77
CA LEU A 59 -7.07 2.56 6.26
C LEU A 59 -8.56 2.58 5.85
N GLN A 60 -9.08 1.50 5.28
CA GLN A 60 -10.51 1.38 4.97
C GLN A 60 -11.38 1.44 6.23
N LEU A 61 -10.98 0.71 7.29
CA LEU A 61 -11.68 0.71 8.57
C LEU A 61 -11.61 2.07 9.28
N ALA A 62 -10.57 2.86 9.01
CA ALA A 62 -10.46 4.26 9.45
C ALA A 62 -11.32 5.24 8.61
N GLY A 63 -12.07 4.75 7.61
CA GLY A 63 -13.00 5.55 6.81
C GLY A 63 -12.43 6.07 5.49
N HIS A 64 -11.24 5.62 5.08
CA HIS A 64 -10.64 5.98 3.79
C HIS A 64 -11.10 5.02 2.67
N HIS A 65 -10.89 5.40 1.42
CA HIS A 65 -11.40 4.68 0.25
C HIS A 65 -10.26 3.97 -0.51
N PRO A 66 -10.09 2.64 -0.35
CA PRO A 66 -9.07 1.88 -1.05
C PRO A 66 -9.45 1.58 -2.50
N ILE A 67 -8.47 1.62 -3.40
CA ILE A 67 -8.55 1.09 -4.77
C ILE A 67 -7.49 -0.03 -4.90
N ALA A 68 -7.94 -1.27 -5.04
CA ALA A 68 -7.05 -2.39 -5.39
C ALA A 68 -6.91 -2.44 -6.91
N LEU A 69 -5.74 -2.05 -7.42
CA LEU A 69 -5.49 -1.98 -8.86
C LEU A 69 -4.81 -3.26 -9.34
N VAL A 70 -5.45 -3.97 -10.27
CA VAL A 70 -4.84 -5.12 -10.94
C VAL A 70 -4.10 -4.64 -12.18
N GLY A 71 -2.79 -4.83 -12.20
CA GLY A 71 -1.89 -4.34 -13.24
C GLY A 71 -1.91 -5.20 -14.50
N GLY A 72 -3.04 -5.23 -15.21
CA GLY A 72 -3.16 -6.02 -16.45
C GLY A 72 -2.18 -5.59 -17.54
N ALA A 73 -1.85 -4.31 -17.63
CA ALA A 73 -0.85 -3.79 -18.57
C ALA A 73 0.58 -3.91 -18.03
N THR A 74 0.83 -3.50 -16.79
CA THR A 74 2.15 -3.57 -16.14
C THR A 74 2.65 -5.00 -16.00
N GLY A 75 1.77 -5.95 -15.71
CA GLY A 75 2.08 -7.38 -15.69
C GLY A 75 2.53 -7.95 -17.05
N LEU A 76 2.19 -7.30 -18.17
CA LEU A 76 2.68 -7.71 -19.50
C LEU A 76 4.09 -7.19 -19.80
N ILE A 77 4.49 -6.07 -19.18
CA ILE A 77 5.84 -5.50 -19.32
C ILE A 77 6.78 -6.16 -18.32
N GLY A 78 6.30 -6.37 -17.10
CA GLY A 78 7.09 -6.80 -15.95
C GLY A 78 7.83 -5.64 -15.30
N ASP A 79 7.72 -5.51 -13.98
CA ASP A 79 8.54 -4.58 -13.21
C ASP A 79 10.00 -5.12 -13.14
N PRO A 80 11.03 -4.35 -13.55
CA PRO A 80 12.41 -4.81 -13.48
C PRO A 80 12.80 -5.21 -12.05
N ARG A 81 13.15 -6.48 -11.87
CA ARG A 81 13.67 -6.96 -10.59
C ARG A 81 15.05 -6.32 -10.33
N MET A 82 15.23 -5.79 -9.13
CA MET A 82 16.54 -5.32 -8.62
C MET A 82 17.59 -6.46 -8.53
N SER A 83 17.18 -7.72 -8.69
CA SER A 83 18.08 -8.86 -8.88
C SER A 83 18.34 -9.07 -10.38
N GLY A 84 19.05 -8.11 -10.97
CA GLY A 84 19.81 -8.30 -12.19
C GLY A 84 21.27 -8.36 -11.80
N GLU A 85 21.83 -9.55 -11.73
CA GLU A 85 23.28 -9.75 -11.74
C GLU A 85 23.83 -8.95 -12.93
N ARG A 86 24.57 -7.88 -12.64
CA ARG A 86 25.55 -7.37 -13.60
C ARG A 86 26.70 -8.37 -13.56
N VAL A 87 26.72 -9.31 -14.49
CA VAL A 87 27.94 -10.03 -14.91
C VAL A 87 28.32 -9.49 -16.27
#